data_AF-A0AA36CJJ5-F1
#
_entry.id   AF-A0AA36CJJ5-F1
#
_cell.length_a   1.000
_cell.length_b   1.000
_cell.length_c   1.000
_cell.angle_alpha   90.00
_cell.angle_beta   90.00
_cell.angle_gamma   90.00
#
_symmetry.space_group_name_H-M   'P 1'
#
loop_
_entity.id
_entity.type
_entity.pdbx_description
1 polymer ?
#
loop_
_entity_poly.entity_id
_entity_poly.type
_entity_poly.pdbx_seq_one_letter_code
_entity_poly.pdbx_strand_id
1 'polypeptide(L)'
;MDGAEPDEKLFQADQKNVDISKAEAECGLYGATVASVGNAEENKDILEFGIIAQVKKNEAYLLGATKKGSGPLGFEWIDGKRFNYTNWKKGEPSDKHNGKKEECVEMFVRYWKFDPKKSLEQNMEATGAGKWNDL
;
A
#
# COMPACT_ATOMS: atom_id res chain seq x y z
N MET A 1 20.02 13.42 -24.40
CA MET A 1 20.09 12.65 -23.13
C MET A 1 18.64 12.42 -22.78
N ASP A 2 18.11 11.28 -23.20
CA ASP A 2 16.70 10.97 -23.10
C ASP A 2 16.33 10.87 -21.63
N GLY A 3 15.45 11.78 -21.18
CA GLY A 3 14.84 11.68 -19.87
C GLY A 3 13.93 10.46 -19.91
N ALA A 4 14.30 9.42 -19.16
CA ALA A 4 13.39 8.31 -18.92
C ALA A 4 12.10 8.89 -18.33
N GLU A 5 10.98 8.69 -19.01
CA GLU A 5 9.67 8.92 -18.41
C GLU A 5 9.60 8.10 -17.11
N PRO A 6 9.02 8.63 -16.02
CA PRO A 6 8.85 7.85 -14.81
C PRO A 6 8.03 6.60 -15.16
N ASP A 7 8.56 5.42 -14.83
CA ASP A 7 7.90 4.14 -15.09
C ASP A 7 6.46 4.18 -14.56
N GLU A 8 5.47 4.22 -15.47
CA GLU A 8 4.06 4.21 -15.11
C GLU A 8 3.73 2.86 -14.43
N LYS A 9 3.37 2.91 -13.15
CA LYS A 9 3.03 1.71 -12.38
C LYS A 9 1.57 1.36 -12.61
N LEU A 10 1.34 0.17 -13.17
CA LEU A 10 0.00 -0.40 -13.32
C LEU A 10 -0.32 -1.31 -12.13
N PHE A 11 -1.50 -1.11 -11.54
CA PHE A 11 -2.01 -1.93 -10.45
C PHE A 11 -3.22 -2.73 -10.92
N GLN A 12 -3.27 -4.00 -10.54
CA GLN A 12 -4.43 -4.87 -10.72
C GLN A 12 -4.67 -5.64 -9.41
N ALA A 13 -5.94 -5.80 -9.05
CA ALA A 13 -6.35 -6.61 -7.91
C ALA A 13 -7.49 -7.54 -8.30
N ASP A 14 -7.37 -8.79 -7.89
CA ASP A 14 -8.42 -9.80 -8.01
C ASP A 14 -9.16 -9.93 -6.66
N GLN A 15 -10.49 -10.09 -6.69
CA GLN A 15 -11.31 -10.31 -5.50
C GLN A 15 -11.23 -11.77 -5.02
N LYS A 16 -10.03 -12.19 -4.58
CA LYS A 16 -9.77 -13.55 -4.08
C LYS A 16 -9.16 -13.49 -2.68
N ASN A 17 -9.53 -14.45 -1.84
CA ASN A 17 -8.84 -14.68 -0.57
C ASN A 17 -7.70 -15.68 -0.82
N VAL A 18 -6.47 -15.20 -0.82
CA VAL A 18 -5.25 -15.97 -1.13
C VAL A 18 -4.16 -15.65 -0.12
N ASP A 19 -3.27 -16.62 0.12
CA ASP A 19 -2.01 -16.35 0.82
C ASP A 19 -0.97 -15.72 -0.12
N ILE A 20 0.13 -15.24 0.47
CA ILE A 20 1.20 -14.56 -0.26
C ILE A 20 1.88 -15.43 -1.33
N SER A 21 1.99 -16.75 -1.11
CA SER A 21 2.65 -17.64 -2.07
C SER A 21 1.80 -17.80 -3.32
N LYS A 22 0.48 -17.91 -3.13
CA LYS A 22 -0.46 -17.99 -4.25
C LYS A 22 -0.58 -16.65 -4.99
N ALA A 23 -0.60 -15.53 -4.28
CA ALA A 23 -0.62 -14.20 -4.89
C ALA A 23 0.65 -13.95 -5.73
N GLU A 24 1.83 -14.30 -5.19
CA GLU A 24 3.11 -14.21 -5.91
C GLU A 24 3.11 -15.05 -7.20
N ALA A 25 2.65 -16.30 -7.12
CA ALA A 25 2.56 -17.16 -8.29
C ALA A 25 1.59 -16.60 -9.36
N GLU A 26 0.41 -16.10 -8.95
CA GLU A 26 -0.58 -15.55 -9.88
C GLU A 26 -0.10 -14.24 -10.53
N CYS A 27 0.48 -13.31 -9.75
CA CYS A 27 1.10 -12.10 -10.32
C CYS A 27 2.23 -12.45 -11.29
N GLY A 28 3.04 -13.46 -10.97
CA GLY A 28 4.13 -13.93 -11.81
C GLY A 28 3.68 -14.45 -13.18
N LEU A 29 2.47 -15.01 -13.31
CA LEU A 29 1.91 -15.43 -14.60
C LEU A 29 1.73 -14.25 -15.58
N TYR A 30 1.62 -13.03 -15.07
CA TYR A 30 1.49 -11.80 -15.85
C TYR A 30 2.80 -10.99 -15.94
N GLY A 31 3.93 -11.55 -15.47
CA GLY A 31 5.19 -10.82 -15.39
C GLY A 31 5.19 -9.70 -14.35
N ALA A 32 4.28 -9.77 -13.36
CA ALA A 32 4.13 -8.79 -12.29
C ALA A 32 4.56 -9.37 -10.92
N THR A 33 4.72 -8.50 -9.93
CA THR A 33 4.94 -8.88 -8.53
C THR A 33 3.76 -8.40 -7.67
N VAL A 34 3.56 -9.02 -6.50
CA VAL A 34 2.63 -8.46 -5.50
C VAL A 34 3.12 -7.07 -5.09
N ALA A 35 2.19 -6.12 -4.95
CA ALA A 35 2.54 -4.71 -4.78
C ALA A 35 3.40 -4.45 -3.53
N SER A 36 4.47 -3.68 -3.72
CA SER A 36 5.29 -3.08 -2.67
C SER A 36 4.88 -1.64 -2.42
N VAL A 37 5.21 -1.08 -1.25
CA VAL A 37 5.06 0.35 -0.99
C VAL A 37 6.37 0.95 -0.51
N GLY A 38 7.00 1.77 -1.34
CA GLY A 38 8.29 2.42 -1.09
C GLY A 38 8.19 3.86 -0.60
N ASN A 39 7.03 4.51 -0.76
CA ASN A 39 6.82 5.90 -0.35
C ASN A 39 5.32 6.24 -0.22
N ALA A 40 5.03 7.48 0.20
CA ALA A 40 3.67 7.95 0.42
C ALA A 40 2.85 8.14 -0.87
N GLU A 41 3.50 8.41 -2.01
CA GLU A 41 2.84 8.56 -3.32
C GLU A 41 2.34 7.19 -3.80
N GLU A 42 3.20 6.17 -3.79
CA GLU A 42 2.80 4.79 -4.10
C GLU A 42 1.70 4.27 -3.17
N ASN A 43 1.77 4.62 -1.88
CA ASN A 43 0.71 4.29 -0.93
C ASN A 43 -0.63 4.92 -1.34
N LYS A 44 -0.61 6.18 -1.81
CA LYS A 44 -1.78 6.91 -2.26
C LYS A 44 -2.34 6.29 -3.55
N ASP A 45 -1.51 5.97 -4.53
CA ASP A 45 -1.94 5.40 -5.80
C ASP A 45 -2.68 4.07 -5.62
N ILE A 46 -2.16 3.18 -4.76
CA ILE A 46 -2.80 1.89 -4.46
C ILE A 46 -4.14 2.09 -3.73
N LEU A 47 -4.22 3.07 -2.81
CA LEU A 47 -5.46 3.42 -2.14
C LEU A 47 -6.52 3.96 -3.11
N GLU A 48 -6.14 4.88 -3.99
CA GLU A 48 -7.04 5.47 -4.99
C GLU A 48 -7.55 4.40 -5.96
N PHE A 49 -6.68 3.49 -6.41
CA PHE A 49 -7.08 2.33 -7.19
C PHE A 49 -8.17 1.50 -6.49
N GLY A 50 -8.05 1.25 -5.18
CA GLY A 50 -9.08 0.53 -4.43
C GLY A 50 -10.40 1.26 -4.26
N ILE A 51 -10.39 2.59 -4.25
CA ILE A 51 -11.62 3.38 -4.28
C ILE A 51 -12.31 3.21 -5.63
N ILE A 52 -11.56 3.32 -6.74
CA ILE A 52 -12.06 3.18 -8.11
C ILE A 52 -12.57 1.75 -8.37
N ALA A 53 -11.83 0.74 -7.91
CA ALA A 53 -12.20 -0.67 -8.02
C ALA A 53 -13.36 -1.10 -7.09
N GLN A 54 -13.90 -0.15 -6.31
CA GLN A 54 -15.03 -0.37 -5.39
C GLN A 54 -14.82 -1.51 -4.39
N VAL A 55 -13.58 -1.71 -3.91
CA VAL A 55 -13.24 -2.65 -2.83
C VAL A 55 -14.20 -2.47 -1.66
N LYS A 56 -14.81 -3.53 -1.13
CA LYS A 56 -15.88 -3.40 -0.13
C LYS A 56 -15.32 -2.97 1.23
N LYS A 57 -16.21 -2.52 2.10
CA LYS A 57 -15.88 -2.23 3.50
C LYS A 57 -15.36 -3.51 4.16
N ASN A 58 -14.23 -3.40 4.86
CA ASN A 58 -13.48 -4.50 5.49
C ASN A 58 -12.73 -5.44 4.53
N GLU A 59 -12.65 -5.11 3.24
CA GLU A 59 -11.69 -5.74 2.33
C GLU A 59 -10.37 -4.96 2.37
N ALA A 60 -9.28 -5.68 2.12
CA ALA A 60 -7.93 -5.17 2.10
C ALA A 60 -7.16 -5.75 0.92
N TYR A 61 -6.11 -5.05 0.50
CA TYR A 61 -5.15 -5.58 -0.45
C TYR A 61 -4.03 -6.29 0.26
N LEU A 62 -3.71 -7.49 -0.20
CA LEU A 62 -2.48 -8.16 0.17
C LEU A 62 -1.30 -7.44 -0.47
N LEU A 63 -0.32 -7.04 0.34
CA LEU A 63 0.93 -6.46 -0.12
C LEU A 63 2.05 -7.51 -0.11
N GLY A 64 3.08 -7.27 -0.93
CA GLY A 64 4.22 -8.16 -1.15
C GLY A 64 5.22 -8.26 0.00
N ALA A 65 4.87 -7.87 1.23
CA ALA A 65 5.79 -7.87 2.35
C ALA A 65 5.71 -9.20 3.11
N THR A 66 6.87 -9.78 3.41
CA THR A 66 6.98 -11.02 4.17
C THR A 66 7.86 -10.84 5.40
N LYS A 67 7.58 -11.62 6.45
CA LYS A 67 8.32 -11.58 7.72
C LYS A 67 9.62 -12.40 7.70
N LYS A 68 10.40 -12.26 6.63
CA LYS A 68 11.67 -12.96 6.38
C LYS A 68 12.90 -12.04 6.47
N GLY A 69 12.67 -10.74 6.59
CA GLY A 69 13.74 -9.73 6.61
C GLY A 69 14.55 -9.78 7.91
N SER A 70 15.81 -9.35 7.82
CA SER A 70 16.74 -9.27 8.96
C SER A 70 16.73 -7.92 9.69
N GLY A 71 15.90 -6.97 9.24
CA GLY A 71 15.80 -5.63 9.81
C GLY A 71 15.02 -5.57 11.13
N PRO A 72 14.96 -4.40 11.80
CA PRO A 72 14.31 -4.24 13.11
C PRO A 72 12.83 -4.66 13.16
N LEU A 73 12.13 -4.57 12.03
CA LEU A 73 10.73 -4.98 11.89
C LEU A 73 10.56 -6.40 11.34
N GLY A 74 11.64 -7.03 10.86
CA GLY A 74 11.61 -8.37 10.29
C GLY A 74 10.94 -8.51 8.92
N PHE A 75 10.61 -7.40 8.24
CA PHE A 75 9.92 -7.41 6.95
C PHE A 75 10.85 -7.10 5.77
N GLU A 76 10.55 -7.73 4.63
CA GLU A 76 11.15 -7.45 3.32
C GLU A 76 10.10 -7.55 2.21
N TRP A 77 10.28 -6.79 1.12
CA TRP A 77 9.43 -6.87 -0.07
C TRP A 77 9.91 -8.02 -0.97
N ILE A 78 8.99 -8.85 -1.47
CA ILE A 78 9.31 -9.97 -2.39
C ILE A 78 9.92 -9.50 -3.72
N ASP A 79 9.67 -8.25 -4.11
CA ASP A 79 10.24 -7.64 -5.31
C ASP A 79 11.68 -7.11 -5.11
N GLY A 80 12.24 -7.30 -3.90
CA GLY A 80 13.59 -6.89 -3.54
C GLY A 80 13.75 -5.39 -3.24
N LYS A 81 12.67 -4.59 -3.27
CA LYS A 81 12.74 -3.18 -2.87
C LYS A 81 13.12 -3.04 -1.41
N ARG A 82 13.76 -1.91 -1.10
CA ARG A 82 14.09 -1.56 0.28
C ARG A 82 12.82 -1.37 1.11
N PHE A 83 12.77 -2.02 2.26
CA PHE A 83 11.70 -1.84 3.24
C PHE A 83 11.98 -0.60 4.12
N ASN A 84 11.77 0.60 3.58
CA ASN A 84 12.08 1.88 4.24
C ASN A 84 10.87 2.79 4.48
N TYR A 85 9.70 2.40 3.96
CA TYR A 85 8.43 3.10 4.18
C TYR A 85 7.46 2.17 4.89
N THR A 86 6.72 2.71 5.84
CA THR A 86 5.64 2.00 6.51
C THR A 86 4.48 2.93 6.81
N ASN A 87 3.26 2.40 6.75
CA ASN A 87 2.03 3.12 7.09
C ASN A 87 1.14 2.20 7.94
N TRP A 88 1.68 1.76 9.07
CA TRP A 88 1.01 0.83 9.95
C TRP A 88 -0.19 1.47 10.62
N LYS A 89 -1.29 0.71 10.73
CA LYS A 89 -2.38 1.07 11.64
C LYS A 89 -1.83 1.13 13.06
N LYS A 90 -2.37 2.03 13.89
CA LYS A 90 -2.02 2.10 15.33
C LYS A 90 -2.11 0.70 15.97
N GLY A 91 -0.99 0.24 16.53
CA GLY A 91 -0.86 -1.07 17.17
C GLY A 91 -0.21 -2.14 16.28
N GLU A 92 0.04 -1.84 15.00
CA GLU A 92 0.76 -2.71 14.06
C GLU A 92 2.21 -2.21 13.83
N PRO A 93 3.14 -3.10 13.43
CA PRO A 93 2.95 -4.53 13.22
C PRO A 93 2.86 -5.31 14.54
N SER A 94 1.96 -6.27 14.62
CA SER A 94 1.87 -7.22 15.73
C SER A 94 2.38 -8.61 15.30
N ASP A 95 2.83 -9.43 16.26
CA ASP A 95 3.22 -10.81 15.95
C ASP A 95 2.02 -11.74 15.80
N LYS A 96 0.88 -11.35 16.39
CA LYS A 96 -0.32 -12.16 16.43
C LYS A 96 -1.59 -11.31 16.45
N HIS A 97 -2.55 -11.71 15.63
CA HIS A 97 -3.93 -11.28 15.73
C HIS A 97 -4.82 -12.47 16.10
N ASN A 98 -5.62 -12.33 17.16
CA ASN A 98 -6.47 -13.40 17.70
C ASN A 98 -5.74 -14.74 17.92
N GLY A 99 -4.48 -14.69 18.34
CA GLY A 99 -3.65 -15.87 18.61
C GLY A 99 -3.04 -16.55 17.38
N LYS A 100 -3.31 -16.05 16.16
CA LYS A 100 -2.68 -16.53 14.92
C LYS A 100 -1.50 -15.65 14.56
N LYS A 101 -0.41 -16.26 14.09
CA LYS A 101 0.78 -15.54 13.60
C LYS A 101 0.39 -14.72 12.37
N GLU A 102 0.69 -13.43 12.37
CA GLU A 102 0.53 -12.58 11.19
C GLU A 102 1.87 -12.46 10.46
N GLU A 103 1.92 -12.97 9.24
CA GLU A 103 3.12 -12.99 8.40
C GLU A 103 2.92 -12.23 7.07
N CYS A 104 1.69 -11.75 6.84
CA CYS A 104 1.28 -11.01 5.65
C CYS A 104 0.99 -9.55 6.02
N VAL A 105 1.13 -8.66 5.04
CA VAL A 105 0.83 -7.23 5.21
C VAL A 105 -0.39 -6.88 4.37
N GLU A 106 -1.35 -6.20 4.97
CA GLU A 106 -2.61 -5.82 4.32
C GLU A 106 -2.78 -4.30 4.29
N MET A 107 -3.27 -3.77 3.16
CA MET A 107 -3.68 -2.38 3.02
C MET A 107 -5.21 -2.27 3.03
N PHE A 108 -5.75 -1.61 4.05
CA PHE A 108 -7.18 -1.37 4.15
C PHE A 108 -7.58 -0.09 3.39
N VAL A 109 -8.41 -0.24 2.37
CA VAL A 109 -8.80 0.85 1.46
C VAL A 109 -9.79 1.83 2.10
N ARG A 110 -10.62 1.39 3.07
CA ARG A 110 -11.79 2.16 3.57
C ARG A 110 -11.79 2.59 5.04
N TYR A 111 -10.65 2.61 5.73
CA TYR A 111 -10.58 3.30 7.03
C TYR A 111 -10.47 4.83 6.89
N TRP A 112 -10.25 5.35 5.69
CA TRP A 112 -10.49 6.74 5.33
C TRP A 112 -11.97 6.91 4.97
N LYS A 113 -12.84 7.10 5.97
CA LYS A 113 -14.01 7.94 5.68
C LYS A 113 -13.44 9.31 5.33
N PHE A 114 -13.85 9.89 4.21
CA PHE A 114 -13.78 11.34 4.03
C PHE A 114 -14.56 11.95 5.21
N ASP A 115 -13.84 12.33 6.25
CA ASP A 115 -14.35 13.10 7.37
C ASP A 115 -13.85 14.52 7.14
N PRO A 116 -14.68 15.41 6.54
CA PRO A 116 -14.25 16.76 6.24
C PRO A 116 -13.78 17.52 7.49
N LYS A 117 -14.15 17.08 8.70
CA LYS A 117 -13.71 17.70 9.96
C LYS A 117 -12.32 17.28 10.41
N LYS A 118 -11.83 16.08 10.04
CA LYS A 118 -10.47 15.63 10.38
C LYS A 118 -9.39 16.13 9.42
N SER A 119 -9.77 16.48 8.20
CA SER A 119 -8.85 17.11 7.23
C SER A 119 -8.31 18.46 7.73
N LEU A 120 -9.09 19.20 8.52
CA LEU A 120 -8.68 20.51 9.04
C LEU A 120 -7.66 20.43 10.19
N GLU A 121 -7.59 19.32 10.92
CA GLU A 121 -6.67 19.15 12.07
C GLU A 121 -5.31 18.53 11.67
N GLN A 122 -5.21 17.88 10.50
CA GLN A 122 -3.95 17.32 9.98
C GLN A 122 -3.25 18.25 8.96
N ASN A 123 -3.84 19.40 8.63
CA ASN A 123 -3.26 20.39 7.71
C ASN A 123 -2.22 21.33 8.37
N MET A 124 -1.67 20.96 9.53
CA MET A 124 -0.44 21.61 10.00
C MET A 124 0.75 21.01 9.23
N GLU A 125 1.23 21.82 8.28
CA GLU A 125 2.47 21.71 7.52
C GLU A 125 2.45 20.91 6.20
N ALA A 126 1.71 21.44 5.22
CA ALA A 126 2.18 21.43 3.84
C ALA A 126 2.24 22.89 3.35
N THR A 127 3.33 23.58 3.67
CA THR A 127 3.72 24.81 2.98
C THR A 127 4.14 24.43 1.56
N GLY A 128 3.20 24.57 0.63
CA GLY A 128 3.41 24.34 -0.79
C GLY A 128 2.26 24.92 -1.59
N ALA A 129 2.14 26.25 -1.55
CA ALA A 129 1.16 26.99 -2.33
C ALA A 129 1.50 26.91 -3.83
N GLY A 130 0.60 26.34 -4.63
CA GLY A 130 0.55 26.51 -6.09
C GLY A 130 -0.83 27.04 -6.46
N LYS A 131 -0.89 28.27 -6.99
CA LYS A 131 -2.12 28.94 -7.43
C LYS A 131 -2.62 28.32 -8.75
N TRP A 132 -3.91 28.02 -8.82
CA TRP A 132 -4.63 28.01 -10.10
C TRP A 132 -5.24 29.40 -10.29
N ASN A 133 -4.84 30.11 -11.34
CA ASN A 133 -5.62 31.23 -11.84
C ASN A 133 -6.61 30.65 -12.85
N ASP A 134 -7.89 30.75 -12.53
CA ASP A 134 -8.97 30.61 -13.49
C ASP A 134 -9.05 31.88 -14.35
N LEU A 135 -8.83 31.74 -15.66
CA LEU A 135 -9.57 32.38 -16.77
C LEU A 135 -9.31 31.59 -18.06
#